data_AF-A0A3B8RD23-F1
#
_entry.id   AF-A0A3B8RD23-F1
#
_cell.length_a   1.000
_cell.length_b   1.000
_cell.length_c   1.000
_cell.angle_alpha   90.00
_cell.angle_beta   90.00
_cell.angle_gamma   90.00
#
_symmetry.space_group_name_H-M   'P 1'
#
loop_
_entity.id
_entity.type
_entity.pdbx_description
1 polymer ?
#
loop_
_entity_poly.entity_id
_entity_poly.type
_entity_poly.pdbx_seq_one_letter_code
_entity_poly.pdbx_strand_id
1 'polypeptide(L)' 'LDLSDAVQICDKIAQAMPKQLSSTAQDIARKKPSEIDHLNGFVVREGRRLSVATPVNQSLYGLVKLIESAFNEA' A
#
# COMPACT_ATOMS: atom_id res chain seq x y z
N LEU A 1 -1.05 10.47 -19.77
CA LEU A 1 0.02 9.69 -19.12
C LEU A 1 -0.13 8.28 -19.63
N ASP A 2 0.87 7.79 -20.36
CA ASP A 2 0.97 6.37 -20.63
C ASP A 2 1.57 5.63 -19.40
N LEU A 3 1.72 4.32 -19.50
CA LEU A 3 2.28 3.51 -18.40
C LEU A 3 3.73 3.90 -18.08
N SER A 4 4.53 4.26 -19.09
CA SER A 4 5.92 4.66 -18.91
C SER A 4 6.01 5.97 -18.13
N ASP A 5 5.17 6.96 -18.48
CA ASP A 5 5.10 8.22 -17.77
C ASP A 5 4.76 8.00 -16.28
N ALA A 6 3.76 7.14 -16.01
CA ALA A 6 3.31 6.87 -14.64
C ALA A 6 4.42 6.23 -13.79
N VAL A 7 5.13 5.23 -14.34
CA VAL A 7 6.25 4.58 -13.66
C VAL A 7 7.38 5.58 -13.38
N GLN A 8 7.74 6.40 -14.36
CA GLN A 8 8.78 7.42 -14.18
C GLN A 8 8.42 8.46 -13.11
N ILE A 9 7.14 8.83 -12.99
CA ILE A 9 6.68 9.73 -11.93
C ILE A 9 6.85 9.06 -10.56
N CYS A 10 6.47 7.78 -10.41
CA CYS A 10 6.65 7.05 -9.16
C CYS A 10 8.13 6.98 -8.74
N ASP A 11 9.05 6.72 -9.68
CA ASP A 11 10.49 6.65 -9.39
C ASP A 11 11.05 7.99 -8.89
N LYS A 12 10.58 9.10 -9.45
CA LYS A 12 11.02 10.45 -9.05
C LYS A 12 10.63 10.81 -7.61
N ILE A 13 9.53 10.26 -7.08
CA ILE A 13 9.12 10.50 -5.69
C ILE A 13 10.19 9.99 -4.71
N ALA A 14 10.75 8.80 -4.95
CA ALA A 14 11.78 8.23 -4.10
C ALA A 14 13.05 9.12 -4.06
N GLN A 15 13.39 9.75 -5.19
CA GLN A 15 14.53 10.66 -5.29
C GLN A 15 14.26 12.03 -4.64
N ALA A 16 13.06 12.57 -4.82
CA ALA A 16 12.69 13.89 -4.32
C ALA A 16 12.50 13.92 -2.80
N MET A 17 12.12 12.79 -2.20
CA MET A 17 11.73 12.72 -0.79
C MET A 17 12.44 11.57 -0.04
N PRO A 18 13.79 11.53 0.00
CA PRO A 18 14.55 10.36 0.44
C PRO A 18 14.40 10.00 1.92
N LYS A 19 13.92 10.93 2.76
CA LYS A 19 13.67 10.71 4.20
C LYS A 19 12.18 10.58 4.54
N GLN A 20 11.30 10.62 3.55
CA GLN A 20 9.87 10.62 3.80
C GLN A 20 9.37 9.24 4.22
N LEU A 21 8.56 9.23 5.27
CA LEU A 21 7.78 8.06 5.66
C LEU A 21 6.35 8.21 5.14
N SER A 22 5.80 7.14 4.57
CA SER A 22 4.39 7.12 4.13
C SER A 22 3.43 7.26 5.31
N SER A 23 2.20 7.72 5.05
CA SER A 23 1.13 7.76 6.07
C SER A 23 0.90 6.38 6.69
N THR A 24 0.85 5.31 5.88
CA THR A 24 0.76 3.93 6.37
C THR A 24 1.87 3.58 7.36
N ALA A 25 3.14 3.94 7.07
CA ALA A 25 4.24 3.68 7.99
C ALA A 25 4.11 4.47 9.30
N GLN A 26 3.62 5.71 9.22
CA GLN A 26 3.36 6.55 10.40
C GLN A 26 2.20 6.01 11.25
N ASP A 27 1.13 5.52 10.62
CA ASP A 27 -0.01 4.90 11.31
C ASP A 27 0.43 3.61 12.03
N ILE A 28 1.20 2.76 11.35
CA ILE A 28 1.79 1.55 11.95
C ILE A 28 2.66 1.91 13.16
N ALA A 29 3.55 2.89 13.04
CA ALA A 29 4.39 3.32 14.14
C ALA A 29 3.60 3.84 15.36
N ARG A 30 2.38 4.32 15.13
CA ARG A 30 1.47 4.83 16.17
C ARG A 30 0.40 3.81 16.58
N LYS A 31 0.46 2.57 16.08
CA LYS A 31 -0.56 1.52 16.27
C LYS A 31 -1.99 1.99 15.92
N LYS A 32 -2.13 2.75 14.84
CA LYS A 32 -3.42 3.21 14.32
C LYS A 32 -3.83 2.41 13.08
N PRO A 33 -5.13 2.20 12.85
CA PRO A 33 -5.60 1.69 11.56
C PRO A 33 -5.14 2.60 10.42
N SER A 34 -4.62 2.01 9.34
CA SER A 34 -4.19 2.73 8.14
C SER A 34 -5.26 2.70 7.04
N GLU A 35 -5.02 3.46 5.95
CA GLU A 35 -5.89 3.45 4.77
C GLU A 35 -5.66 2.27 3.81
N ILE A 36 -4.96 1.21 4.24
CA ILE A 36 -4.54 0.09 3.35
C ILE A 36 -5.71 -0.59 2.63
N ASP A 37 -6.89 -0.64 3.26
CA ASP A 37 -8.12 -1.19 2.70
C ASP A 37 -8.63 -0.39 1.47
N HIS A 38 -8.32 0.90 1.42
CA HIS A 38 -8.67 1.81 0.32
C HIS A 38 -7.54 1.97 -0.72
N LEU A 39 -6.31 1.54 -0.40
CA LEU A 39 -5.16 1.55 -1.29
C LEU A 39 -4.98 0.18 -1.98
N ASN A 40 -4.05 -0.65 -1.51
CA ASN A 40 -3.79 -1.96 -2.09
C ASN A 40 -5.02 -2.88 -1.99
N GLY A 41 -5.82 -2.76 -0.91
CA GLY A 41 -7.07 -3.49 -0.76
C GLY A 41 -8.08 -3.18 -1.86
N PHE A 42 -8.16 -1.93 -2.32
CA PHE A 42 -9.00 -1.56 -3.46
C PHE A 42 -8.52 -2.24 -4.75
N VAL A 43 -7.22 -2.19 -5.04
CA VAL A 43 -6.65 -2.83 -6.23
C VAL A 43 -6.90 -4.34 -6.24
N VAL A 44 -6.78 -5.02 -5.09
CA VAL A 44 -7.07 -6.45 -4.97
C VAL A 44 -8.55 -6.76 -5.25
N ARG A 45 -9.48 -5.95 -4.71
CA ARG A 45 -10.91 -6.13 -4.97
C ARG A 45 -11.25 -5.92 -6.44
N GLU A 46 -10.72 -4.86 -7.06
CA GLU A 46 -10.93 -4.59 -8.49
C GLU A 46 -10.27 -5.65 -9.38
N GLY A 47 -9.06 -6.11 -9.04
CA GLY A 47 -8.40 -7.21 -9.74
C GLY A 47 -9.26 -8.48 -9.75
N ARG A 48 -9.81 -8.87 -8.59
CA ARG A 48 -10.76 -10.00 -8.52
C ARG A 48 -12.01 -9.76 -9.36
N ARG A 49 -12.62 -8.58 -9.29
CA ARG A 49 -13.82 -8.22 -10.06
C ARG A 49 -13.57 -8.30 -11.58
N LEU A 50 -12.39 -7.91 -12.02
CA LEU A 50 -11.98 -7.88 -13.43
C LEU A 50 -11.23 -9.14 -13.89
N SER A 51 -11.08 -10.15 -13.02
CA SER A 51 -10.28 -11.35 -13.28
C SER A 51 -8.80 -11.06 -13.67
N VAL A 52 -8.23 -10.01 -13.10
CA VAL A 52 -6.82 -9.63 -13.25
C VAL A 52 -6.06 -10.02 -11.98
N ALA A 53 -4.99 -10.81 -12.13
CA ALA A 53 -4.15 -11.20 -11.00
C ALA A 53 -3.37 -10.00 -10.45
N THR A 54 -3.49 -9.75 -9.14
CA THR A 54 -2.79 -8.65 -8.45
C THR A 54 -1.91 -9.15 -7.30
N PRO A 55 -0.97 -10.09 -7.54
CA PRO A 55 -0.26 -10.80 -6.47
C PRO A 55 0.54 -9.87 -5.57
N VAL A 56 1.21 -8.86 -6.14
CA VAL A 56 2.02 -7.90 -5.36
C VAL A 56 1.13 -7.06 -4.43
N ASN A 57 0.02 -6.51 -4.94
CA ASN A 57 -0.92 -5.77 -4.10
C ASN A 57 -1.54 -6.64 -3.00
N GLN A 58 -1.81 -7.91 -3.28
CA GLN A 58 -2.34 -8.85 -2.30
C GLN A 58 -1.33 -9.14 -1.19
N SER A 59 -0.06 -9.35 -1.54
CA SER A 59 1.01 -9.54 -0.55
C SER A 59 1.21 -8.31 0.33
N LEU A 60 1.30 -7.12 -0.27
CA LEU A 60 1.45 -5.86 0.49
C LEU A 60 0.26 -5.61 1.42
N TYR A 61 -0.96 -5.80 0.91
CA TYR A 61 -2.18 -5.71 1.71
C TYR A 61 -2.16 -6.67 2.90
N GLY A 62 -1.87 -7.95 2.66
CA GLY A 62 -1.83 -8.97 3.71
C GLY A 62 -0.79 -8.69 4.80
N LEU A 63 0.41 -8.24 4.42
CA LEU A 63 1.47 -7.90 5.38
C LEU A 63 1.06 -6.75 6.30
N VAL A 64 0.43 -5.70 5.77
CA VAL A 64 -0.03 -4.57 6.60
C VAL A 64 -1.17 -5.01 7.51
N LYS A 65 -2.15 -5.77 7.01
CA LYS A 65 -3.25 -6.29 7.86
C LYS A 65 -2.73 -7.19 8.99
N LEU A 66 -1.67 -7.97 8.74
CA LEU A 66 -1.03 -8.80 9.76
C LEU A 66 -0.35 -7.97 10.85
N ILE A 67 0.29 -6.86 10.49
CA ILE A 67 0.86 -5.94 11.48
C ILE A 67 -0.27 -5.27 12.28
N GLU A 68 -1.32 -4.80 11.60
CA GLU A 68 -2.47 -4.16 12.24
C GLU A 68 -3.23 -5.10 13.20
N SER A 69 -3.32 -6.40 12.90
CA SER A 69 -3.99 -7.35 13.80
C SER A 69 -3.29 -7.48 15.15
N ALA A 70 -1.97 -7.29 15.18
CA ALA A 70 -1.17 -7.32 16.41
C ALA A 70 -1.34 -6.07 17.29
N PHE A 71 -2.01 -5.01 16.82
CA PHE A 71 -2.21 -3.80 17.62
C PHE A 71 -3.16 -4.01 18.80
N ASN A 72 -4.09 -4.96 18.68
CA ASN A 72 -5.12 -5.25 19.67
C ASN A 72 -4.73 -6.36 20.66
N GLU A 73 -3.54 -6.94 20.51
CA GLU A 73 -3.02 -8.02 21.38
C GLU A 73 -2.10 -7.49 22.50
N ALA A 74 -2.03 -6.17 22.69
CA ALA A 74 -1.15 -5.50 23.66
C ALA A 74 -1.91 -4.72 24.74
#